data_AF-A0A949XSX0-F1
#
_entry.id   AF-A0A949XSX0-F1
#
_cell.length_a   1.000
_cell.length_b   1.000
_cell.length_c   1.000
_cell.angle_alpha   90.00
_cell.angle_beta   90.00
_cell.angle_gamma   90.00
#
_symmetry.space_group_name_H-M   'P 1'
#
loop_
_entity.id
_entity.type
_entity.pdbx_description
1 polymer ?
#
loop_
_entity_poly.entity_id
_entity_poly.type
_entity_poly.pdbx_seq_one_letter_code
_entity_poly.pdbx_strand_id
1 'polypeptide(L)'
;QVLNGYTLDPLFCFSPDGKLLVNDGDVFDTSDWQKRYTLPVQQGDGNSWYAHTFEFSADSSVVAVLNPSRIDLFESKTGTKIGAVGPHQYFPTILLSRDGRRVVTLGSEMTLWDGLSGAMIARVPGEFTCEFSPDGCHFILRGLLALQR
;
A
#
# COMPACT_ATOMS: atom_id res chain seq x y z
N GLN A 1 -5.76 13.01 10.22
CA GLN A 1 -4.81 12.44 9.24
C GLN A 1 -5.42 11.14 8.78
N VAL A 2 -5.75 11.01 7.50
CA VAL A 2 -6.48 9.83 6.97
C VAL A 2 -5.46 8.87 6.38
N LEU A 3 -5.53 7.63 6.81
CA LEU A 3 -4.75 6.48 6.36
C LEU A 3 -5.80 5.48 5.81
N ASN A 4 -5.61 4.94 4.62
CA ASN A 4 -6.46 3.87 4.03
C ASN A 4 -5.76 2.53 4.18
N GLY A 5 -6.45 1.39 4.10
CA GLY A 5 -5.83 0.06 4.09
C GLY A 5 -6.67 -0.99 3.39
N TYR A 6 -6.05 -2.11 3.01
CA TYR A 6 -6.72 -3.16 2.24
C TYR A 6 -6.29 -4.57 2.63
N THR A 7 -7.19 -5.51 2.36
CA THR A 7 -7.05 -6.98 2.43
C THR A 7 -6.95 -7.50 0.98
N LEU A 8 -5.89 -8.25 0.64
CA LEU A 8 -5.50 -8.75 -0.70
C LEU A 8 -6.62 -9.65 -1.33
N ASP A 9 -7.04 -9.65 -2.61
CA ASP A 9 -6.68 -8.95 -3.87
C ASP A 9 -7.94 -8.62 -4.70
N PRO A 10 -7.96 -7.47 -5.38
CA PRO A 10 -8.31 -7.46 -6.79
C PRO A 10 -7.05 -7.26 -7.63
N LEU A 11 -6.87 -8.08 -8.69
CA LEU A 11 -5.82 -7.96 -9.72
C LEU A 11 -5.87 -6.63 -10.51
N PHE A 12 -6.82 -5.77 -10.14
CA PHE A 12 -7.05 -4.46 -10.73
C PHE A 12 -7.57 -3.50 -9.65
N CYS A 13 -7.28 -2.20 -9.79
CA CYS A 13 -7.87 -1.18 -8.93
C CYS A 13 -8.02 0.15 -9.67
N PHE A 14 -9.11 0.87 -9.38
CA PHE A 14 -9.28 2.23 -9.86
C PHE A 14 -8.65 3.23 -8.90
N SER A 15 -8.12 4.32 -9.41
CA SER A 15 -7.81 5.49 -8.58
C SER A 15 -9.10 6.06 -7.98
N PRO A 16 -9.09 6.62 -6.77
CA PRO A 16 -10.29 7.19 -6.14
C PRO A 16 -10.98 8.30 -6.95
N ASP A 17 -10.20 9.07 -7.73
CA ASP A 17 -10.72 10.07 -8.68
C ASP A 17 -11.22 9.48 -10.01
N GLY A 18 -11.13 8.16 -10.17
CA GLY A 18 -11.64 7.39 -11.31
C GLY A 18 -10.88 7.57 -12.61
N LYS A 19 -9.73 8.27 -12.61
CA LYS A 19 -8.97 8.61 -13.83
C LYS A 19 -8.01 7.53 -14.28
N LEU A 20 -7.58 6.66 -13.37
CA LEU A 20 -6.63 5.60 -13.65
C LEU A 20 -7.21 4.25 -13.24
N LEU A 21 -6.86 3.22 -14.01
CA LEU A 21 -7.06 1.83 -13.67
C LEU A 21 -5.69 1.14 -13.72
N VAL A 22 -5.32 0.45 -12.65
CA VAL A 22 -4.24 -0.54 -12.70
C VAL A 22 -4.88 -1.89 -12.96
N ASN A 23 -4.30 -2.67 -13.87
CA ASN A 23 -4.66 -4.07 -14.10
C ASN A 23 -3.38 -4.85 -14.39
N ASP A 24 -3.04 -5.80 -13.52
CA ASP A 24 -1.82 -6.60 -13.63
C ASP A 24 -0.55 -5.77 -13.87
N GLY A 25 -0.45 -4.64 -13.16
CA GLY A 25 0.67 -3.68 -13.28
C GLY A 25 0.55 -2.68 -14.43
N ASP A 26 -0.28 -2.94 -15.45
CA ASP A 26 -0.52 -1.97 -16.51
C ASP A 26 -1.48 -0.88 -16.05
N VAL A 27 -1.10 0.38 -16.29
CA VAL A 27 -1.90 1.54 -15.90
C VAL A 27 -2.54 2.15 -17.14
N PHE A 28 -3.85 2.28 -17.09
CA PHE A 28 -4.69 2.83 -18.15
C PHE A 28 -5.32 4.14 -17.68
N ASP A 29 -5.43 5.09 -18.60
CA ASP A 29 -6.31 6.25 -18.41
C ASP A 29 -7.74 5.85 -18.77
N THR A 30 -8.68 6.09 -17.86
CA THR A 30 -10.06 5.63 -18.02
C THR A 30 -10.86 6.46 -19.02
N SER A 31 -10.35 7.63 -19.44
CA SER A 31 -11.02 8.48 -20.42
C SER A 31 -10.86 7.99 -21.86
N ASP A 32 -9.70 7.38 -22.18
CA ASP A 32 -9.36 6.92 -23.54
C ASP A 32 -8.97 5.42 -23.60
N TRP A 33 -8.90 4.75 -22.44
CA TRP A 33 -8.46 3.37 -22.25
C TRP A 33 -7.08 3.08 -22.83
N GLN A 34 -6.25 4.10 -23.03
CA GLN A 34 -4.88 3.93 -23.47
C GLN A 34 -3.97 3.63 -22.28
N LYS A 35 -3.09 2.65 -22.48
CA LYS A 35 -2.03 2.34 -21.53
C LYS A 35 -1.08 3.54 -21.43
N ARG A 36 -0.84 4.02 -20.22
CA ARG A 36 0.08 5.12 -19.92
C ARG A 36 1.47 4.59 -19.58
N TYR A 37 1.54 3.57 -18.72
CA TYR A 37 2.79 2.96 -18.27
C TYR A 37 2.55 1.58 -17.64
N THR A 38 3.63 0.90 -17.25
CA THR A 38 3.59 -0.36 -16.49
C THR A 38 4.34 -0.17 -15.18
N LEU A 39 3.69 -0.50 -14.07
CA LEU A 39 4.33 -0.58 -12.77
C LEU A 39 5.23 -1.83 -12.73
N PRO A 40 6.44 -1.73 -12.15
CA PRO A 40 7.33 -2.86 -12.04
C PRO A 40 6.82 -3.81 -10.95
N VAL A 41 6.37 -4.96 -11.39
CA VAL A 41 5.80 -6.00 -10.57
C VAL A 41 6.77 -7.18 -10.57
N GLN A 42 7.21 -7.64 -9.39
CA GLN A 42 8.06 -8.82 -9.31
C GLN A 42 7.21 -10.09 -9.32
N GLN A 43 7.16 -10.80 -10.44
CA GLN A 43 6.51 -12.12 -10.48
C GLN A 43 7.10 -13.02 -9.38
N GLY A 44 6.21 -13.53 -8.53
CA GLY A 44 6.54 -14.60 -7.61
C GLY A 44 7.04 -15.82 -8.39
N ASP A 45 7.87 -16.63 -7.76
CA ASP A 45 8.47 -17.87 -8.28
C ASP A 45 7.46 -19.01 -8.54
N GLY A 46 6.19 -18.69 -8.79
CA GLY A 46 5.09 -19.64 -9.00
C GLY A 46 4.60 -20.32 -7.71
N ASN A 47 5.32 -20.17 -6.59
CA ASN A 47 4.99 -20.74 -5.28
C ASN A 47 4.61 -19.68 -4.23
N SER A 48 4.81 -18.41 -4.56
CA SER A 48 4.42 -17.28 -3.72
C SER A 48 2.93 -16.97 -3.87
N TRP A 49 2.18 -17.14 -2.79
CA TRP A 49 0.78 -16.73 -2.60
C TRP A 49 0.61 -15.20 -2.55
N TYR A 50 1.65 -14.45 -2.90
CA TYR A 50 1.62 -13.00 -3.02
C TYR A 50 1.16 -12.64 -4.43
N ALA A 51 -0.15 -12.58 -4.63
CA ALA A 51 -0.66 -11.86 -5.79
C ALA A 51 -0.29 -10.37 -5.67
N HIS A 52 -0.06 -9.75 -6.81
CA HIS A 52 0.42 -8.38 -6.88
C HIS A 52 -0.71 -7.44 -6.51
N THR A 53 -0.63 -6.88 -5.30
CA THR A 53 -1.63 -5.94 -4.83
C THR A 53 -1.20 -4.51 -5.13
N PHE A 54 -2.15 -3.74 -5.67
CA PHE A 54 -1.98 -2.33 -6.01
C PHE A 54 -2.94 -1.49 -5.18
N GLU A 55 -2.46 -0.37 -4.64
CA GLU A 55 -3.29 0.53 -3.86
C GLU A 55 -3.01 1.99 -4.21
N PHE A 56 -4.05 2.75 -4.53
CA PHE A 56 -3.95 4.19 -4.69
C PHE A 56 -4.14 4.90 -3.35
N SER A 57 -3.38 5.98 -3.14
CA SER A 57 -3.67 6.94 -2.06
C SER A 57 -5.04 7.57 -2.25
N ALA A 58 -5.67 8.02 -1.15
CA ALA A 58 -7.01 8.62 -1.16
C ALA A 58 -7.16 9.84 -2.11
N ASP A 59 -6.06 10.51 -2.45
CA ASP A 59 -6.05 11.65 -3.37
C ASP A 59 -5.57 11.30 -4.79
N SER A 60 -5.42 10.01 -5.10
CA SER A 60 -4.93 9.49 -6.39
C SER A 60 -3.53 9.96 -6.79
N SER A 61 -2.72 10.50 -5.87
CA SER A 61 -1.39 11.01 -6.19
C SER A 61 -0.30 9.93 -6.18
N VAL A 62 -0.47 8.90 -5.36
CA VAL A 62 0.49 7.81 -5.18
C VAL A 62 -0.19 6.46 -5.44
N VAL A 63 0.55 5.54 -6.06
CA VAL A 63 0.20 4.13 -6.13
C VAL A 63 1.30 3.31 -5.45
N ALA A 64 0.90 2.48 -4.49
CA ALA A 64 1.76 1.48 -3.87
C ALA A 64 1.64 0.15 -4.60
N VAL A 65 2.80 -0.49 -4.77
CA VAL A 65 2.93 -1.84 -5.31
C VAL A 65 3.49 -2.72 -4.21
N LEU A 66 2.68 -3.67 -3.75
CA LEU A 66 3.12 -4.67 -2.80
C LEU A 66 3.97 -5.73 -3.52
N ASN A 67 5.27 -5.72 -3.24
CA ASN A 67 6.21 -6.75 -3.68
C ASN A 67 6.56 -7.67 -2.50
N PRO A 68 7.09 -8.89 -2.77
CA PRO A 68 7.35 -9.90 -1.73
C PRO A 68 8.23 -9.44 -0.57
N SER A 69 9.11 -8.45 -0.79
CA SER A 69 10.10 -8.02 0.21
C SER A 69 9.98 -6.55 0.63
N ARG A 70 9.25 -5.74 -0.13
CA ARG A 70 9.09 -4.30 0.10
C ARG A 70 7.83 -3.76 -0.60
N ILE A 71 7.41 -2.55 -0.25
CA ILE A 71 6.33 -1.83 -0.91
C ILE A 71 7.01 -0.72 -1.68
N ASP A 72 6.83 -0.72 -2.99
CA ASP A 72 7.35 0.34 -3.85
C ASP A 72 6.26 1.39 -4.05
N LEU A 73 6.62 2.68 -3.93
CA LEU A 73 5.70 3.80 -4.10
C LEU A 73 6.01 4.54 -5.40
N PHE A 74 4.97 4.86 -6.15
CA PHE A 74 5.06 5.55 -7.44
C PHE A 74 4.11 6.75 -7.48
N GLU A 75 4.52 7.82 -8.16
CA GLU A 75 3.62 8.90 -8.54
C GLU A 75 2.63 8.37 -9.59
N SER A 76 1.34 8.40 -9.26
CA SER A 76 0.27 7.79 -10.07
C SER A 76 0.11 8.40 -11.46
N LYS A 77 0.48 9.67 -11.66
CA LYS A 77 0.32 10.30 -12.99
C LYS A 77 1.39 9.90 -13.98
N THR A 78 2.60 9.61 -13.49
CA THR A 78 3.78 9.44 -14.33
C THR A 78 4.35 8.02 -14.28
N GLY A 79 3.98 7.24 -13.27
CA GLY A 79 4.62 5.94 -13.00
C GLY A 79 6.05 6.08 -12.46
N THR A 80 6.46 7.29 -12.05
CA THR A 80 7.81 7.52 -11.52
C THR A 80 7.90 6.97 -10.12
N LYS A 81 8.94 6.16 -9.84
CA LYS A 81 9.19 5.66 -8.48
C LYS A 81 9.61 6.82 -7.57
N ILE A 82 8.92 6.98 -6.45
CA ILE A 82 9.16 8.06 -5.47
C ILE A 82 9.69 7.56 -4.13
N GLY A 83 9.63 6.24 -3.88
CA GLY A 83 10.12 5.66 -2.64
C GLY A 83 9.88 4.16 -2.56
N ALA A 84 10.31 3.59 -1.44
CA ALA A 84 9.97 2.22 -1.06
C ALA A 84 10.05 2.08 0.46
N VAL A 85 9.23 1.22 1.04
CA VAL A 85 9.27 0.90 2.48
C VAL A 85 9.43 -0.61 2.69
N GLY A 86 10.20 -1.00 3.71
CA GLY A 86 10.59 -2.37 4.00
C GLY A 86 11.97 -2.46 4.68
N PRO A 87 12.53 -3.67 4.90
CA PRO A 87 12.01 -4.97 4.47
C PRO A 87 10.80 -5.42 5.29
N HIS A 88 9.97 -6.28 4.69
CA HIS A 88 8.87 -6.95 5.38
C HIS A 88 8.85 -8.44 5.14
N GLN A 89 8.52 -9.19 6.18
CA GLN A 89 8.37 -10.64 6.13
C GLN A 89 6.91 -11.07 6.05
N TYR A 90 6.01 -10.43 6.81
CA TYR A 90 4.57 -10.72 6.85
C TYR A 90 3.80 -9.51 7.38
N PHE A 91 3.09 -8.78 6.54
CA PHE A 91 2.11 -7.80 6.99
C PHE A 91 0.75 -8.09 6.36
N PRO A 92 -0.29 -8.41 7.16
CA PRO A 92 -1.66 -8.52 6.65
C PRO A 92 -2.22 -7.19 6.12
N THR A 93 -1.65 -6.04 6.48
CA THR A 93 -2.20 -4.74 6.07
C THR A 93 -1.14 -3.63 5.95
N ILE A 94 -1.32 -2.79 4.93
CA ILE A 94 -0.53 -1.60 4.63
C ILE A 94 -1.45 -0.41 4.63
N LEU A 95 -0.97 0.72 5.17
CA LEU A 95 -1.72 1.95 5.20
C LEU A 95 -0.90 3.13 4.68
N LEU A 96 -1.45 3.89 3.72
CA LEU A 96 -0.79 5.07 3.16
C LEU A 96 -1.43 6.35 3.67
N SER A 97 -0.62 7.35 4.03
CA SER A 97 -1.14 8.70 4.19
C SER A 97 -1.58 9.24 2.85
N ARG A 98 -2.55 10.15 2.87
CA ARG A 98 -3.08 10.81 1.67
C ARG A 98 -1.98 11.31 0.72
N ASP A 99 -0.92 11.92 1.27
CA ASP A 99 0.22 12.46 0.52
C ASP A 99 1.35 11.45 0.24
N GLY A 100 1.19 10.17 0.61
CA GLY A 100 2.19 9.11 0.49
C GLY A 100 3.45 9.29 1.34
N ARG A 101 3.54 10.33 2.16
CA ARG A 101 4.75 10.62 2.97
C ARG A 101 4.87 9.73 4.19
N ARG A 102 3.80 9.06 4.59
CA ARG A 102 3.79 8.10 5.70
C ARG A 102 3.19 6.79 5.21
N VAL A 103 3.86 5.71 5.58
CA VAL A 103 3.33 4.36 5.41
C VAL A 103 3.27 3.72 6.78
N VAL A 104 2.18 3.01 7.09
CA VAL A 104 2.07 2.15 8.27
C VAL A 104 1.95 0.73 7.80
N THR A 105 2.71 -0.16 8.42
CA THR A 105 2.58 -1.60 8.22
C THR A 105 2.15 -2.26 9.53
N LEU A 106 1.19 -3.18 9.45
CA LEU A 106 0.59 -3.84 10.62
C LEU A 106 0.71 -5.36 10.51
N GLY A 107 1.07 -6.02 11.60
CA GLY A 107 1.17 -7.48 11.74
C GLY A 107 1.47 -7.87 13.18
N SER A 108 2.63 -8.51 13.41
CA SER A 108 3.17 -8.77 14.76
C SER A 108 3.67 -7.51 15.48
N GLU A 109 3.66 -6.38 14.76
CA GLU A 109 4.00 -5.05 15.22
C GLU A 109 3.43 -4.00 14.29
N MET A 110 3.42 -2.75 14.76
CA MET A 110 3.16 -1.59 13.93
C MET A 110 4.47 -0.88 13.62
N THR A 111 4.75 -0.67 12.34
CA THR A 111 5.90 0.15 11.91
C THR A 111 5.42 1.35 11.10
N LEU A 112 5.89 2.54 11.47
CA LEU A 112 5.66 3.79 10.76
C LEU A 112 6.92 4.11 9.95
N TRP A 113 6.73 4.38 8.67
CA TRP A 113 7.77 4.65 7.70
C TRP A 113 7.62 6.05 7.12
N ASP A 114 8.74 6.66 6.76
CA ASP A 114 8.78 7.79 5.85
C ASP A 114 8.69 7.26 4.42
N GLY A 115 7.61 7.60 3.71
CA GLY A 115 7.34 7.03 2.38
C GLY A 115 8.32 7.49 1.29
N LEU A 116 9.01 8.62 1.48
CA LEU A 116 9.97 9.13 0.50
C LEU A 116 11.35 8.51 0.68
N SER A 117 11.87 8.56 1.90
CA SER A 117 13.20 8.03 2.23
C SER A 117 13.21 6.53 2.48
N GLY A 118 12.06 5.93 2.76
CA GLY A 118 11.95 4.55 3.22
C GLY A 118 12.40 4.34 4.66
N ALA A 119 12.77 5.40 5.37
CA ALA A 119 13.29 5.31 6.73
C ALA A 119 12.19 4.89 7.72
N MET A 120 12.51 3.98 8.63
CA MET A 120 11.65 3.67 9.76
C MET A 120 11.63 4.86 10.72
N ILE A 121 10.45 5.46 10.92
CA ILE A 121 10.23 6.57 11.85
C ILE A 121 9.98 6.03 13.26
N ALA A 122 9.15 4.99 13.38
CA ALA A 122 8.79 4.41 14.67
C ALA A 122 8.41 2.93 14.52
N ARG A 123 8.60 2.17 15.61
CA ARG A 123 8.23 0.76 15.72
C ARG A 123 7.56 0.55 17.06
N VAL A 124 6.36 -0.02 17.04
CA VAL A 124 5.58 -0.31 18.24
C VAL A 124 5.35 -1.82 18.30
N PRO A 125 5.93 -2.51 19.30
CA PRO A 125 5.70 -3.94 19.48
C PRO A 125 4.27 -4.22 19.97
N GLY A 126 3.69 -5.32 19.52
CA GLY A 126 2.34 -5.76 19.88
C GLY A 126 1.56 -6.24 18.67
N GLU A 127 0.54 -7.04 18.90
CA GLU A 127 -0.37 -7.44 17.81
C GLU A 127 -1.38 -6.33 17.58
N PHE A 128 -1.43 -5.85 16.34
CA PHE A 128 -2.35 -4.79 15.92
C PHE A 128 -3.29 -5.34 14.86
N THR A 129 -4.59 -5.12 15.08
CA THR A 129 -5.62 -5.33 14.06
C THR A 129 -6.17 -3.98 13.62
N CYS A 130 -6.65 -3.91 12.39
CA CYS A 130 -7.37 -2.76 11.89
C CYS A 130 -8.72 -3.19 11.31
N GLU A 131 -9.74 -2.38 11.53
CA GLU A 131 -11.05 -2.56 10.93
C GLU A 131 -11.43 -1.29 10.16
N PHE A 132 -11.85 -1.45 8.90
CA PHE A 132 -12.26 -0.34 8.06
C PHE A 132 -13.64 0.18 8.43
N SER A 133 -13.85 1.48 8.27
CA SER A 133 -15.20 2.02 8.20
C SER A 133 -15.90 1.50 6.94
N PRO A 134 -17.23 1.39 6.96
CA PRO A 134 -18.01 0.94 5.80
C PRO A 134 -17.85 1.79 4.53
N ASP A 135 -17.44 3.05 4.69
CA ASP A 135 -17.13 3.97 3.57
C ASP A 135 -15.72 3.78 2.99
N GLY A 136 -14.91 2.86 3.55
CA GLY A 136 -13.53 2.59 3.13
C GLY A 136 -12.56 3.75 3.34
N CYS A 137 -13.00 4.84 3.98
CA CYS A 137 -12.25 6.09 4.12
C CYS A 137 -11.61 6.26 5.50
N HIS A 138 -11.92 5.39 6.45
CA HIS A 138 -11.40 5.39 7.80
C HIS A 138 -11.04 3.96 8.23
N PHE A 139 -10.22 3.83 9.26
CA PHE A 139 -10.10 2.57 10.00
C PHE A 139 -9.89 2.85 11.48
N ILE A 140 -10.17 1.84 12.29
CA ILE A 140 -9.85 1.82 13.72
C ILE A 140 -8.67 0.88 13.92
N LEU A 141 -7.60 1.38 14.51
CA LEU A 141 -6.50 0.55 15.01
C LEU A 141 -6.89 0.02 16.39
N ARG A 142 -6.88 -1.31 16.57
CA ARG A 142 -6.93 -1.96 17.88
C ARG A 142 -5.59 -2.65 18.13
N GLY A 143 -4.91 -2.25 19.19
CA GLY A 143 -3.68 -2.90 19.65
C GLY A 143 -3.91 -3.65 20.96
N LEU A 144 -3.42 -4.88 21.06
CA LEU A 144 -3.18 -5.53 22.36
C LEU A 144 -1.72 -5.23 22.75
N LEU A 145 -1.52 -4.34 23.72
CA LEU A 145 -0.18 -4.09 24.24
C LEU A 145 0.25 -5.29 25.08
N ALA A 146 1.21 -6.06 24.56
CA ALA A 146 1.95 -7.00 25.38
C ALA A 146 2.90 -6.19 26.28
N LEU A 147 2.45 -5.82 27.47
CA LEU A 147 3.33 -5.36 28.54
C LEU A 147 4.23 -6.53 28.94
N GLN A 148 5.43 -6.62 28.38
CA GLN A 148 6.47 -7.46 28.97
C GLN A 148 6.92 -6.78 30.28
N ARG A 149 6.70 -7.48 31.40
CA ARG A 149 7.27 -7.18 32.71
C ARG A 149 8.73 -7.61 32.77
#